data_AF-A0A519Q6U4-F1
#
_entry.id   AF-A0A519Q6U4-F1
#
_cell.length_a   1.000
_cell.length_b   1.000
_cell.length_c   1.000
_cell.angle_alpha   90.00
_cell.angle_beta   90.00
_cell.angle_gamma   90.00
#
_symmetry.space_group_name_H-M   'P 1'
#
loop_
_entity.id
_entity.type
_entity.pdbx_description
1 polymer ?
#
loop_
_entity_poly.entity_id
_entity_poly.type
_entity_poly.pdbx_seq_one_letter_code
_entity_poly.pdbx_strand_id
1 'polypeptide(L)'
;SKGVGVYFVTQNPADIPDSVLAQLGNRIQHALRAYTPAEQRGLRAASESFRPNPAFDTAEAIQGLGVGEALVSVLDEKGAPSVVARTSIRPPDSRLGPATDAERAQVMATSSVKGLYDQVVDRESAEEVLAARRAQAERVEAQAAPAPAPAPRGRASAPAPAPRERAAPKPRASTRQTPMEALTKSVLRTAGSTITREILRGILGGMRRR
;
A
#
# COMPACT_ATOMS: atom_id res chain seq x y z
N SER A 1 2.27 -17.31 -21.60
CA SER A 1 1.51 -16.04 -21.72
C SER A 1 0.08 -16.38 -22.09
N LYS A 2 -0.94 -15.89 -21.36
CA LYS A 2 -2.37 -16.14 -21.68
C LYS A 2 -2.91 -15.24 -22.82
N GLY A 3 -2.05 -14.51 -23.52
CA GLY A 3 -2.45 -13.59 -24.59
C GLY A 3 -3.25 -12.37 -24.10
N VAL A 4 -3.09 -11.99 -22.82
CA VAL A 4 -3.81 -10.86 -22.22
C VAL A 4 -2.99 -9.58 -22.38
N GLY A 5 -3.57 -8.55 -22.99
CA GLY A 5 -3.02 -7.20 -23.06
C GLY A 5 -3.71 -6.28 -22.05
N VAL A 6 -2.94 -5.42 -21.40
CA VAL A 6 -3.45 -4.41 -20.44
C VAL A 6 -3.03 -3.03 -20.94
N TYR A 7 -3.99 -2.11 -20.98
CA TYR A 7 -3.80 -0.74 -21.44
C TYR A 7 -4.28 0.21 -20.36
N PHE A 8 -3.42 1.17 -20.01
CA PHE A 8 -3.78 2.26 -19.09
C PHE A 8 -3.85 3.56 -19.89
N VAL A 9 -4.96 4.28 -19.72
CA VAL A 9 -5.20 5.57 -20.37
C VAL A 9 -5.55 6.57 -19.28
N THR A 10 -4.66 7.54 -19.07
CA THR A 10 -4.82 8.60 -18.06
C THR A 10 -4.31 9.94 -18.60
N GLN A 11 -4.84 11.03 -18.06
CA GLN A 11 -4.33 12.38 -18.26
C GLN A 11 -3.14 12.69 -17.35
N ASN A 12 -3.01 11.99 -16.21
CA ASN A 12 -1.95 12.21 -15.23
C ASN A 12 -1.13 10.94 -15.03
N PRO A 13 0.16 10.92 -15.40
CA PRO A 13 1.03 9.77 -15.18
C PRO A 13 1.10 9.30 -13.72
N ALA A 14 0.87 10.19 -12.75
CA ALA A 14 0.88 9.85 -11.33
C ALA A 14 -0.30 8.96 -10.89
N ASP A 15 -1.32 8.79 -11.73
CA ASP A 15 -2.45 7.89 -11.45
C ASP A 15 -2.05 6.41 -11.53
N ILE A 16 -0.90 6.10 -12.16
CA ILE A 16 -0.40 4.74 -12.32
C ILE A 16 0.80 4.55 -11.38
N PRO A 17 0.78 3.57 -10.47
CA PRO A 17 1.92 3.29 -9.59
C PRO A 17 3.18 2.93 -10.39
N ASP A 18 4.35 3.36 -9.91
CA ASP A 18 5.65 3.11 -10.55
C ASP A 18 5.91 1.62 -10.82
N SER A 19 5.48 0.75 -9.90
CA SER A 19 5.61 -0.71 -10.02
C SER A 19 4.83 -1.28 -11.21
N VAL A 20 3.75 -0.62 -11.62
CA VAL A 20 2.95 -0.96 -12.81
C VAL A 20 3.56 -0.29 -14.04
N LEU A 21 3.90 1.01 -13.98
CA LEU A 21 4.55 1.75 -15.07
C LEU A 21 5.83 1.07 -15.56
N ALA A 22 6.62 0.47 -14.65
CA ALA A 22 7.84 -0.26 -14.96
C ALA A 22 7.57 -1.53 -15.79
N GLN A 23 6.36 -2.10 -15.73
CA GLN A 23 5.97 -3.30 -16.49
C GLN A 23 5.34 -2.95 -17.85
N LEU A 24 5.00 -1.69 -18.10
CA LEU A 24 4.44 -1.24 -19.37
C LEU A 24 5.56 -1.03 -20.38
N GLY A 25 5.65 -1.94 -21.35
CA GLY A 25 6.68 -1.88 -22.40
C GLY A 25 6.38 -0.88 -23.52
N ASN A 26 5.09 -0.69 -23.86
CA ASN A 26 4.66 0.28 -24.86
C ASN A 26 4.23 1.57 -24.18
N ARG A 27 4.71 2.71 -24.68
CA ARG A 27 4.42 4.05 -24.13
C ARG A 27 4.04 5.01 -25.25
N ILE A 28 2.91 5.67 -25.07
CA ILE A 28 2.39 6.73 -25.94
C ILE A 28 2.08 7.91 -25.03
N GLN A 29 2.93 8.93 -25.07
CA GLN A 29 2.81 10.11 -24.23
C GLN A 29 2.43 11.31 -25.08
N HIS A 30 1.20 11.78 -24.93
CA HIS A 30 0.77 13.06 -25.48
C HIS A 30 1.37 14.23 -24.71
N ALA A 31 1.18 15.44 -25.23
CA ALA A 31 1.65 16.68 -24.63
C ALA A 31 1.34 16.74 -23.13
N LEU A 32 2.38 16.96 -22.33
CA LEU A 32 2.25 17.13 -20.88
C LEU A 32 2.65 18.56 -20.54
N ARG A 33 1.71 19.30 -19.94
CA ARG A 33 1.94 20.68 -19.49
C ARG A 33 2.29 20.65 -18.02
N ALA A 34 3.42 21.25 -17.67
CA ALA A 34 3.91 21.29 -16.31
C ALA A 34 4.09 22.74 -15.84
N TYR A 35 3.12 23.23 -15.08
CA TYR A 35 3.10 24.58 -14.51
C TYR A 35 3.50 24.56 -13.03
N THR A 36 3.20 23.47 -12.33
CA THR A 36 3.53 23.31 -10.91
C THR A 36 4.81 22.49 -10.70
N PRO A 37 5.51 22.65 -9.55
CA PRO A 37 6.69 21.82 -9.24
C PRO A 37 6.39 20.31 -9.21
N ALA A 38 5.17 19.92 -8.84
CA ALA A 38 4.75 18.52 -8.85
C ALA A 38 4.63 17.98 -10.29
N GLU A 39 4.00 18.75 -11.18
CA GLU A 39 3.89 18.39 -12.59
C GLU A 39 5.26 18.37 -13.28
N GLN A 40 6.18 19.28 -12.91
CA GLN A 40 7.55 19.27 -13.46
C GLN A 40 8.31 17.99 -13.09
N ARG A 41 8.12 17.47 -11.87
CA ARG A 41 8.69 16.17 -11.47
C ARG A 41 8.06 15.03 -12.26
N GLY A 42 6.73 15.05 -12.42
CA GLY A 42 6.01 14.06 -13.24
C GLY A 42 6.47 14.07 -14.70
N LEU A 43 6.69 15.25 -15.28
CA LEU A 43 7.21 15.40 -16.64
C LEU A 43 8.60 14.84 -16.79
N ARG A 44 9.50 15.13 -15.83
CA ARG A 44 10.86 14.56 -15.82
C ARG A 44 10.82 13.03 -15.74
N ALA A 45 10.05 12.48 -14.79
CA ALA A 45 9.89 11.04 -14.65
C ALA A 45 9.34 10.40 -15.94
N ALA A 46 8.32 11.01 -16.57
CA ALA A 46 7.79 10.54 -17.84
C ALA A 46 8.84 10.57 -18.95
N SER A 47 9.63 11.65 -19.04
CA SER A 47 10.70 11.79 -20.05
C SER A 47 11.83 10.77 -19.85
N GLU A 48 12.24 10.51 -18.60
CA GLU A 48 13.29 9.55 -18.24
C GLU A 48 12.85 8.10 -18.43
N SER A 49 11.54 7.85 -18.47
CA SER A 49 10.99 6.52 -18.75
C SER A 49 11.20 6.08 -20.21
N PHE A 50 11.52 6.99 -21.13
CA PHE A 50 11.75 6.68 -22.52
C PHE A 50 13.21 6.29 -22.80
N ARG A 51 13.41 5.41 -23.78
CA ARG A 51 14.75 5.19 -24.33
C ARG A 51 15.20 6.48 -25.03
N PRO A 52 16.38 7.05 -24.67
CA PRO A 52 16.80 8.35 -25.15
C PRO A 52 16.98 8.37 -26.67
N ASN A 53 16.63 9.50 -27.28
CA ASN A 53 16.85 9.74 -28.69
C ASN A 53 17.97 10.78 -28.88
N PRO A 54 19.06 10.48 -29.61
CA PRO A 54 20.13 11.45 -29.83
C PRO A 54 19.71 12.66 -30.69
N ALA A 55 18.58 12.58 -31.40
CA ALA A 55 18.11 13.65 -32.28
C ALA A 55 17.37 14.78 -31.53
N PHE A 56 16.87 14.55 -30.30
CA PHE A 56 16.17 15.56 -29.52
C PHE A 56 16.12 15.22 -28.03
N ASP A 57 16.00 16.24 -27.18
CA ASP A 57 15.74 16.06 -25.76
C ASP A 57 14.27 15.68 -25.52
N THR A 58 14.03 14.57 -24.83
CA THR A 58 12.69 14.04 -24.55
C THR A 58 11.88 14.98 -23.65
N ALA A 59 12.50 15.59 -22.64
CA ALA A 59 11.80 16.44 -21.67
C ALA A 59 11.36 17.77 -22.30
N GLU A 60 12.18 18.33 -23.19
CA GLU A 60 11.83 19.49 -24.02
C GLU A 60 10.75 19.12 -25.05
N ALA A 61 10.91 17.97 -25.72
CA ALA A 61 9.97 17.49 -26.73
C ALA A 61 8.55 17.34 -26.19
N ILE A 62 8.37 16.70 -25.02
CA ILE A 62 7.04 16.45 -24.42
C ILE A 62 6.25 17.76 -24.23
N GLN A 63 6.94 18.84 -23.86
CA GLN A 63 6.32 20.15 -23.67
C GLN A 63 5.98 20.81 -25.01
N GLY A 64 6.78 20.60 -26.05
CA GLY A 64 6.59 21.17 -27.37
C GLY A 64 5.46 20.54 -28.19
N LEU A 65 4.96 19.36 -27.79
CA LEU A 65 3.95 18.62 -28.57
C LEU A 65 2.64 19.39 -28.73
N GLY A 66 2.11 19.38 -29.95
CA GLY A 66 0.78 19.89 -30.30
C GLY A 66 -0.34 18.85 -30.13
N VAL A 67 -1.56 19.27 -30.45
CA VAL A 67 -2.71 18.35 -30.57
C VAL A 67 -2.48 17.42 -31.75
N GLY A 68 -2.68 16.11 -31.54
CA GLY A 68 -2.42 15.09 -32.56
C GLY A 68 -0.96 14.67 -32.65
N GLU A 69 -0.11 15.09 -31.71
CA GLU A 69 1.28 14.62 -31.60
C GLU A 69 1.49 13.85 -30.29
N ALA A 70 2.44 12.91 -30.32
CA ALA A 70 2.85 12.14 -29.16
C ALA A 70 4.33 11.74 -29.25
N LEU A 71 4.93 11.47 -28.11
CA LEU A 71 6.13 10.65 -28.01
C LEU A 71 5.73 9.18 -27.94
N VAL A 72 6.30 8.37 -28.83
CA VAL A 72 5.97 6.95 -28.95
C VAL A 72 7.23 6.12 -28.81
N SER A 73 7.15 5.10 -27.96
CA SER A 73 8.14 4.03 -27.84
C SER A 73 7.36 2.72 -27.70
N VAL A 74 7.65 1.78 -28.60
CA VAL A 74 7.00 0.47 -28.63
C VAL A 74 8.05 -0.62 -28.53
N LEU A 75 7.65 -1.80 -28.10
CA LEU A 75 8.54 -2.95 -28.03
C LEU A 75 8.95 -3.41 -29.44
N ASP A 76 10.24 -3.73 -29.59
CA ASP A 76 10.79 -4.39 -30.77
C ASP A 76 10.49 -5.91 -30.77
N GLU A 77 10.98 -6.61 -31.80
CA GLU A 77 10.82 -8.08 -31.94
C GLU A 77 11.41 -8.88 -30.77
N LYS A 78 12.33 -8.29 -30.02
CA LYS A 78 12.97 -8.90 -28.85
C LYS A 78 12.31 -8.47 -27.53
N GLY A 79 11.26 -7.66 -27.59
CA GLY A 79 10.57 -7.16 -26.41
C GLY A 79 11.29 -6.01 -25.71
N ALA A 80 12.26 -5.35 -26.36
CA ALA A 80 12.93 -4.18 -25.83
C ALA A 80 12.27 -2.89 -26.33
N PRO A 81 12.09 -1.85 -25.50
CA PRO A 81 11.53 -0.58 -25.96
C PRO A 81 12.41 0.08 -27.03
N SER A 82 11.78 0.52 -28.13
CA SER A 82 12.43 1.27 -29.19
C SER A 82 12.88 2.65 -28.72
N VAL A 83 13.81 3.27 -29.45
CA VAL A 83 14.13 4.71 -29.27
C VAL A 83 12.83 5.51 -29.40
N VAL A 84 12.63 6.48 -28.52
CA VAL A 84 11.44 7.33 -28.55
C VAL A 84 11.41 8.18 -29.82
N ALA A 85 10.25 8.27 -30.46
CA ALA A 85 10.05 9.07 -31.65
C ALA A 85 8.90 10.07 -31.46
N ARG A 86 9.05 11.29 -31.99
CA ARG A 86 7.92 12.21 -32.18
C ARG A 86 7.06 11.66 -33.31
N THR A 87 5.78 11.43 -33.02
CA THR A 87 4.86 10.75 -33.92
C THR A 87 3.57 11.55 -34.04
N SER A 88 3.12 11.75 -35.28
CA SER A 88 1.78 12.27 -35.55
C SER A 88 0.76 11.14 -35.40
N ILE A 89 -0.27 11.39 -34.61
CA ILE A 89 -1.33 10.44 -34.31
C ILE A 89 -2.46 10.66 -35.31
N ARG A 90 -2.74 9.63 -36.10
CA ARG A 90 -3.90 9.64 -37.01
C ARG A 90 -5.18 9.73 -36.16
N PRO A 91 -6.08 10.70 -36.43
CA PRO A 91 -7.35 10.77 -35.74
C PRO A 91 -8.19 9.52 -36.07
N PRO A 92 -9.03 9.05 -35.14
CA PRO A 92 -9.92 7.94 -35.41
C PRO A 92 -10.94 8.32 -36.48
N ASP A 93 -11.31 7.37 -37.33
CA ASP A 93 -12.42 7.50 -38.28
C ASP A 93 -13.75 7.27 -37.53
N SER A 94 -13.99 8.05 -36.48
CA SER A 94 -15.16 7.91 -35.59
C SER A 94 -15.83 9.25 -35.29
N ARG A 95 -17.09 9.20 -34.87
CA ARG A 95 -17.78 10.38 -34.33
C ARG A 95 -17.17 10.74 -32.98
N LEU A 96 -16.71 11.99 -32.85
CA LEU A 96 -16.36 12.56 -31.56
C LEU A 96 -17.63 12.82 -30.73
N GLY A 97 -17.69 12.22 -29.55
CA GLY A 97 -18.82 12.35 -28.62
C GLY A 97 -19.35 11.00 -28.17
N PRO A 98 -20.19 10.96 -27.10
CA PRO A 98 -20.76 9.72 -26.62
C PRO A 98 -21.65 9.06 -27.68
N ALA A 99 -21.70 7.73 -27.66
CA ALA A 99 -22.72 6.98 -28.37
C ALA A 99 -24.10 7.28 -27.77
N THR A 100 -25.13 7.36 -28.60
CA THR A 100 -26.51 7.44 -28.10
C THR A 100 -26.93 6.10 -27.51
N ASP A 101 -27.90 6.11 -26.61
CA ASP A 101 -28.42 4.88 -26.01
C ASP A 101 -28.97 3.92 -27.06
N ALA A 102 -29.60 4.44 -28.12
CA ALA A 102 -30.12 3.65 -29.23
C ALA A 102 -29.00 2.96 -30.03
N GLU A 103 -27.94 3.69 -30.38
CA GLU A 103 -26.78 3.11 -31.07
C GLU A 103 -26.10 2.05 -30.21
N ARG A 104 -25.92 2.34 -28.91
CA ARG A 104 -25.32 1.40 -27.96
C ARG A 104 -26.17 0.13 -27.83
N ALA A 105 -27.49 0.25 -27.72
CA ALA A 105 -28.41 -0.87 -27.66
C ALA A 105 -28.34 -1.75 -28.93
N GLN A 106 -28.28 -1.13 -30.12
CA GLN A 106 -28.16 -1.85 -31.37
C GLN A 106 -26.85 -2.64 -31.46
N VAL A 107 -25.71 -2.02 -31.13
CA VAL A 107 -24.39 -2.69 -31.13
C VAL A 107 -24.39 -3.88 -30.17
N MET A 108 -24.90 -3.69 -28.95
CA MET A 108 -25.00 -4.77 -27.96
C MET A 108 -25.94 -5.89 -28.45
N ALA A 109 -27.03 -5.57 -29.13
CA ALA A 109 -27.96 -6.55 -29.68
C ALA A 109 -27.32 -7.44 -30.76
N THR A 110 -26.35 -6.92 -31.52
CA THR A 110 -25.63 -7.65 -32.57
C THR A 110 -24.35 -8.35 -32.09
N SER A 111 -23.97 -8.17 -30.82
CA SER A 111 -22.72 -8.71 -30.29
C SER A 111 -22.72 -10.23 -30.24
N SER A 112 -21.62 -10.86 -30.64
CA SER A 112 -21.43 -12.32 -30.58
C SER A 112 -21.41 -12.87 -29.15
N VAL A 113 -21.18 -12.01 -28.16
CA VAL A 113 -21.19 -12.36 -26.73
C VAL A 113 -22.45 -11.88 -26.00
N LYS A 114 -23.49 -11.49 -26.75
CA LYS A 114 -24.79 -11.12 -26.17
C LYS A 114 -25.31 -12.23 -25.26
N GLY A 115 -25.77 -11.85 -24.06
CA GLY A 115 -26.26 -12.78 -23.04
C GLY A 115 -25.17 -13.34 -22.13
N LEU A 116 -23.89 -13.33 -22.52
CA LEU A 116 -22.80 -13.88 -21.71
C LEU A 116 -22.36 -12.93 -20.59
N TYR A 117 -22.37 -11.62 -20.86
CA TYR A 117 -21.91 -10.57 -19.93
C TYR A 117 -23.01 -9.57 -19.56
N ASP A 118 -24.27 -9.88 -19.89
CA ASP A 118 -25.41 -8.96 -19.70
C ASP A 118 -25.79 -8.82 -18.21
N GLN A 119 -25.48 -9.83 -17.40
CA GLN A 119 -25.74 -9.83 -15.96
C GLN A 119 -24.53 -9.25 -15.23
N VAL A 120 -24.75 -8.14 -14.53
CA VAL A 120 -23.75 -7.57 -13.63
C VAL A 120 -23.57 -8.53 -12.46
N VAL A 121 -22.39 -9.14 -12.36
CA VAL A 121 -22.02 -9.96 -11.22
C VAL A 121 -21.14 -9.12 -10.31
N ASP A 122 -21.71 -8.68 -9.19
CA ASP A 122 -20.93 -8.09 -8.12
C ASP A 122 -20.27 -9.22 -7.32
N ARG A 123 -18.95 -9.33 -7.42
CA ARG A 123 -18.17 -10.37 -6.76
C ARG A 123 -17.57 -9.80 -5.49
N GLU A 124 -17.59 -10.61 -4.43
CA GLU A 124 -16.88 -10.28 -3.19
C GLU A 124 -15.42 -9.92 -3.52
N SER A 125 -15.04 -8.69 -3.17
CA SER A 125 -13.74 -8.16 -3.55
C SER A 125 -12.64 -8.76 -2.67
N ALA A 126 -11.41 -8.82 -3.19
CA ALA A 126 -10.26 -9.25 -2.37
C ALA A 126 -10.07 -8.35 -1.13
N GLU A 127 -10.44 -7.07 -1.23
CA GLU A 127 -10.41 -6.13 -0.11
C GLU A 127 -11.43 -6.51 0.97
N GLU A 128 -12.67 -6.82 0.58
CA GLU A 128 -13.75 -7.24 1.47
C GLU A 128 -13.39 -8.53 2.22
N VAL A 129 -12.86 -9.53 1.49
CA VAL A 129 -12.40 -10.79 2.10
C VAL A 129 -11.28 -10.54 3.12
N LEU A 130 -10.31 -9.67 2.79
CA LEU A 130 -9.21 -9.35 3.68
C LEU A 130 -9.65 -8.50 4.88
N ALA A 131 -10.60 -7.58 4.69
CA ALA A 131 -11.19 -6.79 5.76
C ALA A 131 -11.98 -7.68 6.73
N ALA A 132 -12.78 -8.61 6.21
CA ALA A 132 -13.52 -9.58 7.01
C ALA A 132 -12.58 -10.45 7.86
N ARG A 133 -11.47 -10.93 7.28
CA ARG A 133 -10.44 -11.70 8.02
C ARG A 133 -9.78 -10.88 9.13
N ARG A 134 -9.45 -9.61 8.88
CA ARG A 134 -8.88 -8.72 9.92
C ARG A 134 -9.88 -8.51 11.06
N ALA A 135 -11.12 -8.18 10.74
CA ALA A 135 -12.18 -8.00 11.73
C ALA A 135 -12.44 -9.27 12.55
N GLN A 136 -12.32 -10.45 11.94
CA GLN A 136 -12.45 -11.72 12.66
C GLN A 136 -11.27 -11.97 13.61
N ALA A 137 -10.04 -11.65 13.20
CA ALA A 137 -8.86 -11.75 14.06
C ALA A 137 -8.98 -10.82 15.29
N GLU A 138 -9.38 -9.56 15.06
CA GLU A 138 -9.58 -8.57 16.14
C GLU A 138 -10.66 -9.01 17.15
N ARG A 139 -11.75 -9.64 16.67
CA ARG A 139 -12.81 -10.15 17.55
C ARG A 139 -12.35 -11.33 18.41
N VAL A 140 -11.51 -12.21 17.87
CA VAL A 140 -10.94 -13.34 18.63
C VAL A 140 -9.97 -12.82 19.69
N GLU A 141 -9.15 -11.82 19.35
CA GLU A 141 -8.21 -11.19 20.28
C GLU A 141 -8.93 -10.44 21.41
N ALA A 142 -10.03 -9.74 21.10
CA ALA A 142 -10.87 -9.07 22.09
C ALA A 142 -11.58 -10.05 23.06
N GLN A 143 -11.93 -11.25 22.59
CA GLN A 143 -12.54 -12.30 23.43
C GLN A 143 -11.52 -13.08 24.27
N ALA A 144 -10.24 -13.06 23.89
CA ALA A 144 -9.15 -13.67 24.63
C ALA A 144 -8.53 -12.74 25.71
N ALA A 145 -9.03 -11.50 25.84
CA ALA A 145 -8.56 -10.58 26.87
C ALA A 145 -8.99 -11.05 28.27
N PRO A 146 -8.06 -11.24 29.23
CA PRO A 146 -8.40 -11.69 30.58
C PRO A 146 -9.23 -10.63 31.33
N ALA A 147 -10.27 -11.08 32.04
CA ALA A 147 -11.11 -10.23 32.87
C ALA A 147 -10.26 -9.44 33.90
N PRO A 148 -10.59 -8.16 34.18
CA PRO A 148 -9.84 -7.36 35.14
C PRO A 148 -9.89 -8.02 36.53
N ALA A 149 -8.71 -8.32 37.08
CA ALA A 149 -8.57 -8.97 38.38
C ALA A 149 -9.21 -8.10 39.50
N PRO A 150 -9.89 -8.71 40.49
CA PRO A 150 -10.49 -7.97 41.58
C PRO A 150 -9.42 -7.32 42.46
N ALA A 151 -9.59 -6.03 42.76
CA ALA A 151 -8.71 -5.27 43.64
C ALA A 151 -8.67 -5.88 45.07
N PRO A 152 -7.51 -5.94 45.75
CA PRO A 152 -7.41 -6.60 47.04
C PRO A 152 -8.05 -5.72 48.14
N ARG A 153 -9.18 -6.17 48.68
CA ARG A 153 -9.79 -5.60 49.89
C ARG A 153 -9.27 -6.33 51.14
N GLY A 154 -8.74 -5.54 52.07
CA GLY A 154 -9.00 -5.68 53.50
C GLY A 154 -8.30 -6.81 54.26
N ARG A 155 -7.22 -6.46 54.97
CA ARG A 155 -6.73 -7.22 56.13
C ARG A 155 -7.77 -7.17 57.26
N ALA A 156 -8.12 -8.32 57.82
CA ALA A 156 -8.84 -8.44 59.09
C ALA A 156 -8.26 -9.60 59.94
N SER A 157 -7.44 -9.19 60.91
CA SER A 157 -7.31 -9.63 62.30
C SER A 157 -7.82 -11.01 62.79
N ALA A 158 -6.86 -11.77 63.34
CA ALA A 158 -6.89 -12.55 64.60
C ALA A 158 -7.58 -13.95 64.65
N PRO A 159 -7.26 -14.83 65.64
CA PRO A 159 -6.09 -14.90 66.53
C PRO A 159 -5.38 -16.29 66.58
N ALA A 160 -4.22 -16.30 67.22
CA ALA A 160 -3.31 -17.44 67.44
C ALA A 160 -3.82 -18.54 68.40
N PRO A 161 -3.18 -19.72 68.37
CA PRO A 161 -2.62 -20.26 69.62
C PRO A 161 -1.15 -20.69 69.50
N ALA A 162 -0.39 -20.45 70.57
CA ALA A 162 0.98 -20.90 70.81
C ALA A 162 0.98 -22.22 71.64
N PRO A 163 2.13 -22.75 72.10
CA PRO A 163 3.33 -23.19 71.37
C PRO A 163 3.68 -24.66 71.70
N ARG A 164 4.36 -25.40 70.81
CA ARG A 164 5.05 -26.66 71.17
C ARG A 164 6.47 -26.73 70.61
N GLU A 165 7.39 -26.68 71.56
CA GLU A 165 8.71 -27.32 71.72
C GLU A 165 9.55 -27.77 70.50
N ARG A 166 10.68 -27.05 70.35
CA ARG A 166 12.07 -27.52 70.17
C ARG A 166 12.35 -28.82 69.39
N ALA A 167 12.97 -28.67 68.21
CA ALA A 167 14.10 -29.51 67.79
C ALA A 167 14.99 -28.84 66.70
N ALA A 168 16.28 -28.74 67.03
CA ALA A 168 17.51 -28.68 66.21
C ALA A 168 17.74 -27.63 65.08
N PRO A 169 18.90 -26.94 65.07
CA PRO A 169 19.28 -25.95 64.06
C PRO A 169 20.07 -26.58 62.89
N LYS A 170 19.84 -26.12 61.65
CA LYS A 170 20.72 -26.36 60.49
C LYS A 170 20.77 -25.11 59.57
N PRO A 171 21.85 -24.93 58.79
CA PRO A 171 22.68 -23.73 58.88
C PRO A 171 22.35 -22.61 57.88
N ARG A 172 22.80 -21.41 58.26
CA ARG A 172 22.94 -20.21 57.44
C ARG A 172 23.64 -20.50 56.12
N ALA A 173 22.97 -20.22 55.01
CA ALA A 173 23.60 -20.06 53.70
C ALA A 173 23.79 -18.56 53.40
N SER A 174 25.02 -18.13 53.62
CA SER A 174 25.78 -17.10 52.89
C SER A 174 25.03 -15.95 52.21
N THR A 175 25.13 -14.78 52.85
CA THR A 175 25.18 -13.47 52.20
C THR A 175 26.37 -13.42 51.25
N ARG A 176 26.13 -13.54 49.94
CA ARG A 176 26.99 -12.96 48.88
C ARG A 176 26.17 -12.87 47.60
N GLN A 177 25.60 -11.68 47.40
CA GLN A 177 24.99 -11.24 46.15
C GLN A 177 26.08 -11.24 45.08
N THR A 178 25.81 -11.90 43.95
CA THR A 178 26.69 -11.77 42.78
C THR A 178 26.35 -10.48 42.04
N PRO A 179 27.32 -9.78 41.42
CA PRO A 179 27.08 -8.54 40.67
C PRO A 179 26.06 -8.69 39.53
N MET A 180 25.76 -9.93 39.13
CA MET A 180 24.85 -10.25 38.03
C MET A 180 23.38 -10.28 38.45
N GLU A 181 23.05 -10.62 39.71
CA GLU A 181 21.65 -10.60 40.21
C GLU A 181 21.14 -9.19 40.55
N ALA A 182 22.06 -8.26 40.87
CA ALA A 182 21.71 -6.85 41.08
C ALA A 182 21.38 -6.13 39.75
N LEU A 183 22.00 -6.57 38.65
CA LEU A 183 21.79 -6.00 37.31
C LEU A 183 20.42 -6.40 36.74
N THR A 184 20.00 -7.66 36.90
CA THR A 184 18.68 -8.15 36.44
C THR A 184 17.52 -7.48 37.19
N LYS A 185 17.69 -7.19 38.49
CA LYS A 185 16.63 -6.58 39.31
C LYS A 185 16.46 -5.07 39.10
N SER A 186 17.50 -4.38 38.58
CA SER A 186 17.46 -2.95 38.27
C SER A 186 16.89 -2.66 36.87
N VAL A 187 17.11 -3.56 35.90
CA VAL A 187 16.53 -3.46 34.55
C VAL A 187 15.02 -3.75 34.56
N LEU A 188 14.55 -4.66 35.43
CA LEU A 188 13.11 -4.96 35.57
C LEU A 188 12.28 -3.85 36.24
N ARG A 189 12.90 -2.91 36.97
CA ARG A 189 12.14 -1.85 37.68
C ARG A 189 12.01 -0.56 36.87
N THR A 190 12.72 -0.43 35.75
CA THR A 190 12.83 0.84 35.01
C THR A 190 12.36 0.75 33.55
N ALA A 191 11.97 -0.43 33.06
CA ALA A 191 11.48 -0.64 31.68
C ALA A 191 9.94 -0.72 31.58
N GLY A 192 9.20 -0.02 32.45
CA GLY A 192 7.74 -0.18 32.62
C GLY A 192 6.84 0.98 32.15
N SER A 193 7.36 2.15 31.74
CA SER A 193 6.45 3.28 31.47
C SER A 193 6.85 4.27 30.36
N THR A 194 7.96 4.09 29.66
CA THR A 194 8.44 5.08 28.67
C THR A 194 8.59 4.56 27.23
N ILE A 195 8.55 3.25 26.99
CA ILE A 195 8.76 2.69 25.64
C ILE A 195 7.45 2.64 24.80
N THR A 196 6.28 2.67 25.45
CA THR A 196 4.98 2.54 24.74
C THR A 196 4.51 3.84 24.07
N ARG A 197 5.03 5.01 24.45
CA ARG A 197 4.48 6.32 24.04
C ARG A 197 5.09 6.91 22.77
N GLU A 198 6.18 6.33 22.26
CA GLU A 198 6.81 6.76 20.99
C GLU A 198 6.50 5.85 19.80
N ILE A 199 6.30 4.54 20.01
CA ILE A 199 5.96 3.61 18.92
C ILE A 199 4.55 3.89 18.35
N LEU A 200 3.61 4.31 19.20
CA LEU A 200 2.25 4.67 18.77
C LEU A 200 2.17 5.98 17.97
N ARG A 201 3.17 6.87 18.06
CA ARG A 201 3.24 8.09 17.23
C ARG A 201 3.95 7.86 15.89
N GLY A 202 4.79 6.84 15.78
CA GLY A 202 5.53 6.52 14.56
C GLY A 202 4.71 5.89 13.43
N ILE A 203 3.61 5.20 13.76
CA ILE A 203 2.81 4.44 12.77
C ILE A 203 1.49 5.16 12.38
N LEU A 204 1.00 6.12 13.17
CA LEU A 204 -0.27 6.83 12.91
C LEU A 204 -0.14 8.33 12.56
N GLY A 205 1.08 8.86 12.41
CA GLY A 205 1.32 10.29 12.17
C GLY A 205 1.44 10.73 10.71
N GLY A 206 1.39 9.81 9.73
CA GLY A 206 1.70 10.10 8.33
C GLY A 206 0.57 10.68 7.48
N MET A 207 -0.66 10.79 7.99
CA MET A 207 -1.83 11.11 7.16
C MET A 207 -2.72 12.17 7.82
N ARG A 208 -2.23 13.42 7.83
CA ARG A 208 -3.03 14.66 7.77
C ARG A 208 -2.11 15.87 7.89
N ARG A 209 -1.83 16.54 6.77
CA ARG A 209 -1.87 18.01 6.73
C ARG A 209 -1.78 18.56 5.30
N ARG A 210 -2.77 19.40 5.04
CA ARG A 210 -2.87 20.49 4.05
C ARG A 210 -3.11 20.09 2.61
#